data_AF-A0A849UEQ1-F1
#
_entry.id   AF-A0A849UEQ1-F1
#
_cell.length_a   1.000
_cell.length_b   1.000
_cell.length_c   1.000
_cell.angle_alpha   90.00
_cell.angle_beta   90.00
_cell.angle_gamma   90.00
#
_symmetry.space_group_name_H-M   'P 1'
#
loop_
_entity.id
_entity.type
_entity.pdbx_description
1 polymer ?
#
loop_
_entity_poly.entity_id
_entity_poly.type
_entity_poly.pdbx_seq_one_letter_code
_entity_poly.pdbx_strand_id
1 'polypeptide(L)'
;MSSYEKLVQNTIDLHRQITQAKLTRRDLLKMGMLSAATGMLLPMSGLSLRALAKDDDPTNPAICPVPGLAPPLGMISPPTRPWIEEMPRLVEKQTVRGNHPDNIDTGYYGYGGAPGPMPVGDAQGRGGDSKIHCLYDHPEMASHFPVQNMGHQAWSANGLIYCPPEKWYELREKQFDHVWHKDLPAGSGGQPAWGFDGVFPGPMFRVRYGEPHFVRIHNDLPTRNLGFGINQTSTHLHNMHMPAESDGNPLLPNYSGSYWDHHYPNVYAGVKQFGGLGNPNEGLGTLFYHDHKLDFTAQNVYAGLVGMTSIYDAPGIYANPTMGDYGDPEEATGWRLPCGPNFEFDVGLVFHDRQFDTLGADFFPLACFDGAVGDKITVNGKIQPFFPVKRRKYRFRMLNIGPSRTYQWALSNNSNFVVIATDGNLLPAPITVKTFQQVPAERFDVILDFSKYVPGTQIILYNRAEQTSGAKPTGKLLTPGVPVLKFIVDTGAVVDNSIIPSTLRPLPDISTPVTNNRTWEFKRRSGEWVVNREPFDRNVISATIQEGTAEKWTIVNGGGGWTHPIHVHHEEHRVLSYNGKPVGGLYAGRKDVISLEKNAYAEIYLRFRDFKGLYVMHCHNTVHEDHAMMVLWKLV
;
A
#
# COMPACT_ATOMS: atom_id res chain seq x y z
N MET A 1 -40.56 -10.70 0.72
CA MET A 1 -39.80 -11.84 1.26
C MET A 1 -39.51 -11.64 2.73
N SER A 2 -39.90 -12.60 3.57
CA SER A 2 -39.49 -12.72 4.96
C SER A 2 -37.97 -12.91 5.07
N SER A 3 -37.42 -12.73 6.28
CA SER A 3 -36.00 -13.02 6.57
C SER A 3 -35.62 -14.46 6.26
N TYR A 4 -36.54 -15.40 6.48
CA TYR A 4 -36.37 -16.81 6.16
C TYR A 4 -36.32 -17.07 4.64
N GLU A 5 -37.23 -16.46 3.88
CA GLU A 5 -37.25 -16.59 2.41
C GLU A 5 -35.99 -16.00 1.76
N LYS A 6 -35.47 -14.89 2.32
CA LYS A 6 -34.17 -14.33 1.88
C LYS A 6 -33.00 -15.27 2.16
N LEU A 7 -32.99 -15.91 3.33
CA LEU A 7 -31.94 -16.87 3.69
C LEU A 7 -31.96 -18.09 2.77
N VAL A 8 -33.15 -18.63 2.48
CA VAL A 8 -33.34 -19.76 1.56
C VAL A 8 -32.89 -19.37 0.14
N GLN A 9 -33.30 -18.20 -0.35
CA GLN A 9 -32.91 -17.74 -1.68
C GLN A 9 -31.39 -17.53 -1.80
N ASN A 10 -30.77 -16.89 -0.81
CA ASN A 10 -29.32 -16.72 -0.77
C ASN A 10 -28.58 -18.06 -0.71
N THR A 11 -29.11 -19.05 0.02
CA THR A 11 -28.51 -20.39 0.10
C THR A 11 -28.58 -21.12 -1.25
N ILE A 12 -29.68 -20.95 -1.98
CA ILE A 12 -29.86 -21.51 -3.34
C ILE A 12 -28.89 -20.84 -4.31
N ASP A 13 -28.76 -19.52 -4.24
CA ASP A 13 -27.89 -18.76 -5.15
C ASP A 13 -26.40 -19.05 -4.87
N LEU A 14 -26.00 -19.16 -3.59
CA LEU A 14 -24.65 -19.60 -3.20
C LEU A 14 -24.36 -21.03 -3.68
N HIS A 15 -25.32 -21.96 -3.55
CA HIS A 15 -25.18 -23.31 -4.09
C HIS A 15 -25.01 -23.32 -5.61
N ARG A 16 -25.76 -22.46 -6.32
CA ARG A 16 -25.63 -22.32 -7.77
C ARG A 16 -24.27 -21.75 -8.16
N GLN A 17 -23.77 -20.75 -7.45
CA GLN A 17 -22.44 -20.18 -7.67
C GLN A 17 -21.33 -21.22 -7.43
N ILE A 18 -21.38 -21.98 -6.34
CA ILE A 18 -20.42 -23.06 -6.05
C ILE A 18 -20.47 -24.14 -7.14
N THR A 19 -21.68 -24.52 -7.58
CA THR A 19 -21.88 -25.51 -8.64
C THR A 19 -21.39 -24.99 -10.00
N GLN A 20 -21.61 -23.71 -10.30
CA GLN A 20 -21.12 -23.04 -11.51
C GLN A 20 -19.60 -22.87 -11.51
N ALA A 21 -19.00 -22.62 -10.35
CA ALA A 21 -17.56 -22.47 -10.17
C ALA A 21 -16.79 -23.79 -10.40
N LYS A 22 -17.48 -24.95 -10.47
CA LYS A 22 -16.89 -26.27 -10.69
C LYS A 22 -15.66 -26.55 -9.81
N LEU A 23 -15.64 -26.01 -8.59
CA LEU A 23 -14.48 -26.06 -7.71
C LEU A 23 -14.14 -27.52 -7.44
N THR A 24 -12.94 -27.93 -7.87
CA THR A 24 -12.45 -29.26 -7.61
C THR A 24 -11.99 -29.36 -6.16
N ARG A 25 -11.86 -30.58 -5.64
CA ARG A 25 -11.25 -30.81 -4.31
C ARG A 25 -9.86 -30.18 -4.20
N ARG A 26 -9.12 -30.10 -5.31
CA ARG A 26 -7.82 -29.43 -5.40
C ARG A 26 -7.93 -27.92 -5.25
N ASP A 27 -8.99 -27.32 -5.78
CA ASP A 27 -9.24 -25.87 -5.65
C ASP A 27 -9.61 -25.52 -4.20
N LEU A 28 -10.42 -26.35 -3.54
CA LEU A 28 -10.75 -26.19 -2.12
C LEU A 28 -9.53 -26.39 -1.20
N LEU A 29 -8.57 -27.23 -1.58
CA LEU A 29 -7.27 -27.36 -0.89
C LEU A 29 -6.39 -26.12 -1.10
N LYS A 30 -6.31 -25.60 -2.34
CA LYS A 30 -5.57 -24.36 -2.66
C LYS A 30 -6.14 -23.13 -1.94
N MET A 31 -7.45 -23.09 -1.75
CA MET A 31 -8.17 -22.05 -1.01
C MET A 31 -8.07 -22.21 0.52
N GLY A 32 -7.38 -23.25 1.02
CA GLY A 32 -7.25 -23.49 2.46
C GLY A 32 -8.57 -23.85 3.16
N MET A 33 -9.57 -24.36 2.41
CA MET A 33 -10.87 -24.74 2.95
C MET A 33 -10.97 -26.23 3.34
N LEU A 34 -10.05 -27.05 2.83
CA LEU A 34 -9.91 -28.47 3.19
C LEU A 34 -8.51 -28.74 3.71
N SER A 35 -8.38 -29.66 4.66
CA SER A 35 -7.06 -30.16 5.07
C SER A 35 -6.52 -31.16 4.04
N ALA A 36 -5.23 -31.08 3.73
CA ALA A 36 -4.57 -32.02 2.82
C ALA A 36 -4.49 -33.44 3.39
N ALA A 37 -4.37 -33.57 4.72
CA ALA A 37 -4.21 -34.86 5.40
C ALA A 37 -5.52 -35.61 5.64
N THR A 38 -6.62 -34.92 5.95
CA THR A 38 -7.89 -35.58 6.37
C THR A 38 -9.06 -35.32 5.42
N GLY A 39 -8.95 -34.36 4.51
CA GLY A 39 -10.06 -33.98 3.63
C GLY A 39 -11.27 -33.39 4.36
N MET A 40 -11.09 -32.98 5.63
CA MET A 40 -12.11 -32.33 6.42
C MET A 40 -12.13 -30.82 6.15
N LEU A 41 -13.32 -30.22 6.28
CA LEU A 41 -13.49 -28.76 6.28
C LEU A 41 -12.65 -28.15 7.40
N LEU A 42 -11.77 -27.22 7.01
CA LEU A 42 -11.02 -26.43 7.98
C LEU A 42 -11.99 -25.42 8.64
N PRO A 43 -11.98 -25.30 9.98
CA PRO A 43 -12.80 -24.30 10.65
C PRO A 43 -12.44 -22.89 10.13
N MET A 44 -13.44 -22.01 10.03
CA MET A 44 -13.39 -20.66 9.42
C MET A 44 -12.50 -19.65 10.17
N SER A 45 -11.37 -20.06 10.72
CA SER A 45 -10.60 -19.25 11.66
C SER A 45 -9.21 -18.86 11.18
N GLY A 46 -8.70 -19.37 10.05
CA GLY A 46 -7.38 -19.00 9.49
C GLY A 46 -6.26 -20.03 9.74
N LEU A 47 -5.06 -19.76 9.22
CA LEU A 47 -3.89 -20.65 9.32
C LEU A 47 -2.72 -19.92 9.99
N SER A 48 -2.12 -20.56 11.00
CA SER A 48 -0.86 -20.13 11.62
C SER A 48 0.33 -20.65 10.80
N LEU A 49 1.46 -19.93 10.80
CA LEU A 49 2.74 -20.43 10.27
C LEU A 49 3.11 -21.83 10.79
N ARG A 50 2.65 -22.21 11.99
CA ARG A 50 2.89 -23.54 12.59
C ARG A 50 2.20 -24.70 11.88
N ALA A 51 1.16 -24.44 11.08
CA ALA A 51 0.54 -25.49 10.26
C ALA A 51 1.55 -26.15 9.30
N LEU A 52 2.73 -25.53 9.11
CA LEU A 52 3.82 -26.02 8.27
C LEU A 52 4.80 -26.99 8.98
N ALA A 53 4.74 -27.15 10.30
CA ALA A 53 5.72 -27.94 11.04
C ALA A 53 5.40 -29.44 11.05
N LYS A 54 5.84 -30.14 9.98
CA LYS A 54 6.04 -31.60 9.78
C LYS A 54 5.09 -32.27 8.77
N ASP A 55 5.52 -32.33 7.52
CA ASP A 55 5.00 -33.27 6.50
C ASP A 55 5.73 -34.64 6.49
N ASP A 56 6.67 -34.91 7.42
CA ASP A 56 7.48 -36.14 7.39
C ASP A 56 6.94 -37.32 8.24
N ASP A 57 5.82 -37.16 8.96
CA ASP A 57 5.21 -38.28 9.71
C ASP A 57 3.68 -38.14 9.80
N PRO A 58 2.93 -38.81 8.89
CA PRO A 58 1.47 -38.77 8.87
C PRO A 58 0.80 -39.60 9.98
N THR A 59 1.56 -40.20 10.92
CA THR A 59 1.02 -41.15 11.90
C THR A 59 1.10 -40.71 13.37
N ASN A 60 1.61 -39.51 13.66
CA ASN A 60 1.73 -39.02 15.03
C ASN A 60 0.56 -38.09 15.45
N PRO A 61 -0.45 -38.60 16.20
CA PRO A 61 -1.60 -37.82 16.64
C PRO A 61 -1.30 -36.79 17.75
N ALA A 62 -0.04 -36.62 18.18
CA ALA A 62 0.28 -35.81 19.36
C ALA A 62 0.65 -34.34 19.09
N ILE A 63 0.73 -33.85 17.84
CA ILE A 63 1.27 -32.50 17.55
C ILE A 63 0.45 -31.68 16.52
N CYS A 64 -0.69 -32.18 16.04
CA CYS A 64 -1.60 -31.42 15.17
C CYS A 64 -2.79 -30.90 15.99
N PRO A 65 -2.91 -29.60 16.31
CA PRO A 65 -4.07 -29.11 17.04
C PRO A 65 -5.22 -28.89 16.06
N VAL A 66 -5.85 -29.95 15.56
CA VAL A 66 -7.23 -29.85 15.05
C VAL A 66 -7.95 -31.15 15.38
N PRO A 67 -8.69 -31.22 16.51
CA PRO A 67 -10.14 -30.99 16.43
C PRO A 67 -10.81 -30.41 17.71
N GLY A 68 -11.87 -29.59 17.54
CA GLY A 68 -12.92 -29.44 18.56
C GLY A 68 -13.03 -28.13 19.35
N LEU A 69 -12.14 -27.16 19.14
CA LEU A 69 -12.30 -25.80 19.67
C LEU A 69 -12.25 -24.82 18.50
N ALA A 70 -13.36 -24.13 18.25
CA ALA A 70 -13.29 -22.85 17.56
C ALA A 70 -12.26 -21.99 18.30
N PRO A 71 -11.23 -21.43 17.66
CA PRO A 71 -10.63 -20.22 18.20
C PRO A 71 -11.66 -19.13 17.92
N PRO A 72 -12.29 -18.56 18.96
CA PRO A 72 -13.29 -17.54 18.73
C PRO A 72 -12.59 -16.32 18.10
N LEU A 73 -13.38 -15.39 17.61
CA LEU A 73 -13.12 -13.97 17.86
C LEU A 73 -12.51 -13.82 19.28
N GLY A 74 -11.18 -13.72 19.41
CA GLY A 74 -10.50 -13.79 20.71
C GLY A 74 -9.19 -14.59 20.81
N MET A 75 -8.53 -14.97 19.71
CA MET A 75 -7.12 -15.40 19.80
C MET A 75 -6.26 -14.20 20.21
N ILE A 76 -5.67 -14.28 21.41
CA ILE A 76 -4.85 -13.22 21.99
C ILE A 76 -3.38 -13.60 21.79
N SER A 77 -2.63 -12.74 21.11
CA SER A 77 -1.19 -12.86 20.95
C SER A 77 -0.51 -12.89 22.32
N PRO A 78 0.58 -13.66 22.50
CA PRO A 78 1.31 -13.68 23.76
C PRO A 78 1.74 -12.26 24.22
N PRO A 79 1.84 -12.03 25.53
CA PRO A 79 2.35 -10.76 26.04
C PRO A 79 3.79 -10.54 25.55
N THR A 80 4.11 -9.28 25.27
CA THR A 80 5.43 -8.83 24.80
C THR A 80 5.90 -7.71 25.71
N ARG A 81 7.18 -7.73 26.12
CA ARG A 81 7.74 -6.64 26.91
C ARG A 81 7.91 -5.39 26.04
N PRO A 82 7.27 -4.26 26.36
CA PRO A 82 7.39 -3.07 25.52
C PRO A 82 8.76 -2.41 25.66
N TRP A 83 9.19 -1.69 24.62
CA TRP A 83 10.36 -0.79 24.65
C TRP A 83 11.73 -1.47 24.85
N ILE A 84 11.87 -2.75 24.53
CA ILE A 84 13.15 -3.50 24.67
C ILE A 84 13.97 -3.54 23.38
N GLU A 85 13.44 -2.94 22.31
CA GLU A 85 14.04 -2.89 20.98
C GLU A 85 13.92 -1.46 20.42
N GLU A 86 15.00 -0.99 19.81
CA GLU A 86 14.99 0.26 19.05
C GLU A 86 14.25 0.05 17.73
N MET A 87 13.49 1.06 17.31
CA MET A 87 12.79 1.07 16.04
C MET A 87 13.81 1.14 14.90
N PRO A 88 13.80 0.19 13.95
CA PRO A 88 14.70 0.25 12.82
C PRO A 88 14.34 1.44 11.93
N ARG A 89 15.37 2.11 11.40
CA ARG A 89 15.23 3.05 10.30
C ARG A 89 15.11 2.28 8.99
N LEU A 90 14.30 2.79 8.07
CA LEU A 90 14.16 2.19 6.74
C LEU A 90 15.47 2.37 5.97
N VAL A 91 15.92 1.30 5.33
CA VAL A 91 17.17 1.29 4.55
C VAL A 91 16.89 1.84 3.16
N GLU A 92 17.69 2.80 2.71
CA GLU A 92 17.56 3.34 1.36
C GLU A 92 18.09 2.37 0.30
N LYS A 93 17.28 2.12 -0.74
CA LYS A 93 17.66 1.29 -1.86
C LYS A 93 18.71 2.00 -2.72
N GLN A 94 19.84 1.33 -2.90
CA GLN A 94 20.93 1.83 -3.75
C GLN A 94 20.73 1.42 -5.20
N THR A 95 21.15 2.28 -6.13
CA THR A 95 21.22 1.93 -7.55
C THR A 95 22.29 0.86 -7.79
N VAL A 96 22.14 0.09 -8.87
CA VAL A 96 23.15 -0.92 -9.23
C VAL A 96 24.46 -0.21 -9.65
N ARG A 97 25.60 -0.67 -9.10
CA ARG A 97 26.93 -0.07 -9.32
C ARG A 97 27.35 -0.12 -10.80
N GLY A 98 27.82 1.01 -11.34
CA GLY A 98 28.43 1.09 -12.68
C GLY A 98 27.46 1.42 -13.83
N ASN A 99 26.23 1.83 -13.53
CA ASN A 99 25.17 1.93 -14.53
C ASN A 99 25.15 3.26 -15.29
N HIS A 100 25.59 3.19 -16.55
CA HIS A 100 25.09 4.02 -17.64
C HIS A 100 23.85 3.32 -18.25
N PRO A 101 22.77 4.04 -18.60
CA PRO A 101 21.58 3.45 -19.23
C PRO A 101 21.86 2.70 -20.55
N ASP A 102 22.99 2.92 -21.20
CA ASP A 102 23.43 2.14 -22.38
C ASP A 102 23.78 0.66 -22.07
N ASN A 103 23.95 0.29 -20.79
CA ASN A 103 24.06 -1.13 -20.40
C ASN A 103 22.69 -1.83 -20.39
N ILE A 104 21.61 -1.07 -20.49
CA ILE A 104 20.37 -1.56 -21.04
C ILE A 104 20.67 -1.62 -22.54
N ASP A 105 21.12 -2.78 -23.04
CA ASP A 105 20.82 -3.13 -24.44
C ASP A 105 19.36 -2.75 -24.57
N THR A 106 18.99 -1.74 -25.34
CA THR A 106 17.59 -1.33 -25.53
C THR A 106 17.03 -1.96 -26.79
N GLY A 107 17.80 -2.86 -27.42
CA GLY A 107 17.39 -3.69 -28.55
C GLY A 107 16.49 -2.91 -29.48
N TYR A 108 17.06 -2.00 -30.27
CA TYR A 108 16.34 -1.27 -31.31
C TYR A 108 15.91 -2.27 -32.40
N TYR A 109 14.95 -3.13 -32.08
CA TYR A 109 14.24 -3.93 -33.04
C TYR A 109 13.19 -3.01 -33.65
N GLY A 110 13.12 -2.99 -34.98
CA GLY A 110 12.16 -2.20 -35.77
C GLY A 110 10.67 -2.52 -35.55
N TYR A 111 10.32 -3.12 -34.41
CA TYR A 111 9.00 -3.25 -33.81
C TYR A 111 9.22 -3.14 -32.28
N GLY A 112 8.74 -2.06 -31.67
CA GLY A 112 9.07 -1.60 -30.31
C GLY A 112 8.68 -2.53 -29.15
N GLY A 113 9.35 -3.68 -29.05
CA GLY A 113 9.47 -4.47 -27.84
C GLY A 113 10.81 -4.20 -27.17
N ALA A 114 10.82 -4.25 -25.85
CA ALA A 114 12.01 -4.13 -25.00
C ALA A 114 13.19 -4.99 -25.48
N PRO A 115 14.41 -4.65 -25.09
CA PRO A 115 15.54 -5.55 -25.23
C PRO A 115 15.32 -6.90 -24.58
N GLY A 116 15.53 -7.96 -25.36
CA GLY A 116 15.83 -9.26 -24.78
C GLY A 116 17.33 -9.36 -24.52
N PRO A 117 17.79 -9.76 -23.33
CA PRO A 117 18.63 -10.92 -23.31
C PRO A 117 17.73 -12.14 -23.57
N MET A 118 18.30 -13.17 -24.19
CA MET A 118 17.77 -14.53 -24.34
C MET A 118 16.81 -14.96 -23.21
N PRO A 119 15.88 -15.92 -23.44
CA PRO A 119 15.15 -16.55 -22.35
C PRO A 119 16.18 -17.00 -21.32
N VAL A 120 16.25 -16.32 -20.17
CA VAL A 120 16.97 -16.87 -19.01
C VAL A 120 16.00 -17.82 -18.34
N GLY A 121 15.52 -18.78 -19.14
CA GLY A 121 14.87 -19.98 -18.72
C GLY A 121 15.74 -21.12 -19.22
N ASP A 122 15.67 -22.24 -18.51
CA ASP A 122 16.13 -23.50 -19.07
C ASP A 122 15.50 -23.74 -20.46
N ALA A 123 15.96 -24.74 -21.21
CA ALA A 123 15.38 -25.11 -22.51
C ALA A 123 13.87 -25.44 -22.47
N GLN A 124 13.22 -25.36 -21.29
CA GLN A 124 11.79 -25.49 -21.08
C GLN A 124 11.07 -24.15 -20.81
N GLY A 125 11.74 -22.99 -20.92
CA GLY A 125 11.14 -21.66 -20.82
C GLY A 125 10.87 -21.19 -19.38
N ARG A 126 11.54 -21.75 -18.37
CA ARG A 126 11.32 -21.40 -16.96
C ARG A 126 12.29 -20.32 -16.49
N GLY A 127 11.98 -19.07 -16.85
CA GLY A 127 12.67 -17.87 -16.41
C GLY A 127 12.75 -16.83 -17.54
N GLY A 128 12.31 -15.60 -17.26
CA GLY A 128 12.14 -14.56 -18.26
C GLY A 128 11.26 -13.41 -17.77
N ASP A 129 10.96 -12.46 -18.66
CA ASP A 129 10.03 -11.36 -18.37
C ASP A 129 8.59 -11.91 -18.21
N SER A 130 7.95 -11.65 -17.06
CA SER A 130 6.62 -12.19 -16.76
C SER A 130 5.53 -11.66 -17.69
N LYS A 131 5.74 -10.54 -18.39
CA LYS A 131 4.80 -10.02 -19.41
C LYS A 131 4.58 -11.03 -20.54
N ILE A 132 5.64 -11.74 -20.91
CA ILE A 132 5.59 -12.79 -21.93
C ILE A 132 4.80 -13.99 -21.40
N HIS A 133 5.07 -14.42 -20.17
CA HIS A 133 4.36 -15.53 -19.51
C HIS A 133 2.86 -15.27 -19.38
N CYS A 134 2.47 -14.09 -18.90
CA CYS A 134 1.07 -13.74 -18.68
C CYS A 134 0.22 -13.84 -19.96
N LEU A 135 0.74 -13.44 -21.11
CA LEU A 135 0.01 -13.53 -22.39
C LEU A 135 -0.16 -14.97 -22.88
N TYR A 136 0.80 -15.84 -22.60
CA TYR A 136 0.71 -17.26 -22.97
C TYR A 136 -0.32 -17.99 -22.10
N ASP A 137 -0.32 -17.74 -20.80
CA ASP A 137 -1.18 -18.43 -19.85
C ASP A 137 -2.63 -17.89 -19.85
N HIS A 138 -2.81 -16.62 -20.24
CA HIS A 138 -4.10 -15.93 -20.25
C HIS A 138 -4.37 -15.19 -21.57
N PRO A 139 -4.63 -15.90 -22.68
CA PRO A 139 -4.84 -15.27 -24.00
C PRO A 139 -6.05 -14.32 -24.04
N GLU A 140 -7.04 -14.49 -23.17
CA GLU A 140 -8.17 -13.58 -22.98
C GLU A 140 -7.73 -12.16 -22.59
N MET A 141 -6.61 -12.06 -21.86
CA MET A 141 -6.05 -10.78 -21.40
C MET A 141 -5.49 -9.94 -22.54
N ALA A 142 -5.13 -10.55 -23.67
CA ALA A 142 -4.60 -9.84 -24.84
C ALA A 142 -5.60 -8.80 -25.41
N SER A 143 -6.90 -9.01 -25.18
CA SER A 143 -7.95 -8.06 -25.59
C SER A 143 -7.98 -6.78 -24.74
N HIS A 144 -7.60 -6.90 -23.47
CA HIS A 144 -7.52 -5.78 -22.52
C HIS A 144 -6.15 -5.11 -22.54
N PHE A 145 -5.09 -5.89 -22.73
CA PHE A 145 -3.69 -5.49 -22.78
C PHE A 145 -3.04 -5.97 -24.08
N PRO A 146 -3.21 -5.24 -25.20
CA PRO A 146 -2.54 -5.61 -26.44
C PRO A 146 -1.03 -5.58 -26.21
N VAL A 147 -0.32 -6.61 -26.66
CA VAL A 147 1.12 -6.83 -26.43
C VAL A 147 1.97 -5.59 -26.74
N GLN A 148 1.58 -4.83 -27.77
CA GLN A 148 2.23 -3.58 -28.20
C GLN A 148 2.20 -2.47 -27.13
N ASN A 149 1.28 -2.54 -26.17
CA ASN A 149 1.10 -1.57 -25.10
C ASN A 149 1.70 -2.04 -23.76
N MET A 150 2.36 -3.20 -23.72
CA MET A 150 2.92 -3.76 -22.47
C MET A 150 4.44 -3.62 -22.35
N GLY A 151 5.14 -3.22 -23.42
CA GLY A 151 6.55 -2.85 -23.32
C GLY A 151 6.73 -1.79 -22.24
N HIS A 152 7.76 -1.89 -21.38
CA HIS A 152 8.01 -0.95 -20.26
C HIS A 152 8.23 0.51 -20.72
N GLN A 153 8.25 0.75 -22.03
CA GLN A 153 8.40 2.04 -22.71
C GLN A 153 7.31 2.29 -23.77
N ALA A 154 6.24 1.48 -23.83
CA ALA A 154 5.20 1.63 -24.87
C ALA A 154 4.59 3.04 -24.87
N TRP A 155 4.43 3.62 -23.69
CA TRP A 155 4.02 5.01 -23.52
C TRP A 155 5.01 6.04 -24.15
N SER A 156 6.32 5.77 -24.13
CA SER A 156 7.36 6.65 -24.71
C SER A 156 7.42 6.54 -26.24
N ALA A 157 7.13 5.37 -26.80
CA ALA A 157 7.04 5.14 -28.24
C ALA A 157 5.88 5.90 -28.90
N ASN A 158 4.86 6.26 -28.12
CA ASN A 158 3.71 7.05 -28.56
C ASN A 158 3.92 8.58 -28.46
N GLY A 159 5.15 9.05 -28.22
CA GLY A 159 5.53 10.47 -28.33
C GLY A 159 5.02 11.37 -27.20
N LEU A 160 4.56 10.80 -26.08
CA LEU A 160 4.13 11.56 -24.89
C LEU A 160 5.32 12.33 -24.28
N ILE A 161 6.37 11.59 -23.88
CA ILE A 161 7.63 12.12 -23.34
C ILE A 161 8.71 11.07 -23.65
N TYR A 162 9.88 11.48 -24.12
CA TYR A 162 11.06 10.63 -24.13
C TYR A 162 11.81 10.83 -22.80
N CYS A 163 11.72 9.85 -21.89
CA CYS A 163 12.47 9.89 -20.64
C CYS A 163 13.26 8.58 -20.47
N PRO A 164 14.54 8.53 -20.87
CA PRO A 164 15.36 7.37 -20.59
C PRO A 164 15.57 7.25 -19.07
N PRO A 165 15.72 6.03 -18.52
CA PRO A 165 15.94 5.86 -17.09
C PRO A 165 17.28 6.48 -16.67
N GLU A 166 17.27 7.35 -15.67
CA GLU A 166 18.47 7.92 -15.06
C GLU A 166 18.95 7.10 -13.86
N LYS A 167 18.02 6.46 -13.16
CA LYS A 167 18.31 5.56 -12.03
C LYS A 167 17.81 4.16 -12.32
N TRP A 168 18.61 3.17 -11.95
CA TRP A 168 18.28 1.76 -12.09
C TRP A 168 18.39 1.04 -10.76
N TYR A 169 17.37 0.24 -10.46
CA TYR A 169 17.27 -0.58 -9.26
C TYR A 169 16.90 -2.02 -9.60
N GLU A 170 17.40 -2.95 -8.80
CA GLU A 170 16.94 -4.34 -8.76
C GLU A 170 16.36 -4.65 -7.39
N LEU A 171 15.15 -5.19 -7.32
CA LEU A 171 14.53 -5.70 -6.09
C LEU A 171 14.30 -7.21 -6.21
N ARG A 172 14.37 -7.92 -5.09
CA ARG A 172 14.06 -9.35 -5.03
C ARG A 172 12.98 -9.64 -4.00
N GLU A 173 11.81 -10.10 -4.43
CA GLU A 173 10.76 -10.63 -3.56
C GLU A 173 11.18 -12.01 -3.08
N LYS A 174 11.48 -12.18 -1.80
CA LYS A 174 11.92 -13.48 -1.26
C LYS A 174 11.42 -13.72 0.16
N GLN A 175 11.43 -15.00 0.55
CA GLN A 175 11.20 -15.38 1.94
C GLN A 175 12.46 -15.14 2.78
N PHE A 176 12.28 -14.69 4.02
CA PHE A 176 13.32 -14.53 5.01
C PHE A 176 12.76 -14.73 6.43
N ASP A 177 13.63 -14.84 7.44
CA ASP A 177 13.18 -14.90 8.83
C ASP A 177 13.14 -13.51 9.45
N HIS A 178 11.96 -13.09 9.91
CA HIS A 178 11.75 -11.80 10.54
C HIS A 178 11.48 -11.94 12.04
N VAL A 179 12.05 -11.04 12.84
CA VAL A 179 11.80 -10.95 14.29
C VAL A 179 10.85 -9.78 14.55
N TRP A 180 9.55 -10.05 14.69
CA TRP A 180 8.55 -9.03 15.05
C TRP A 180 8.76 -8.49 16.47
N HIS A 181 9.21 -9.34 17.38
CA HIS A 181 9.60 -9.00 18.75
C HIS A 181 10.49 -10.11 19.33
N LYS A 182 11.45 -9.78 20.20
CA LYS A 182 12.33 -10.78 20.86
C LYS A 182 11.60 -11.86 21.66
N ASP A 183 10.35 -11.59 22.06
CA ASP A 183 9.50 -12.54 22.79
C ASP A 183 8.63 -13.42 21.85
N LEU A 184 8.67 -13.24 20.52
CA LEU A 184 7.76 -13.90 19.55
C LEU A 184 8.45 -14.48 18.30
N PRO A 185 8.42 -15.82 18.11
CA PRO A 185 8.34 -16.84 19.14
C PRO A 185 9.64 -16.83 19.98
N ALA A 186 9.52 -16.98 21.29
CA ALA A 186 10.68 -16.93 22.19
C ALA A 186 11.79 -17.91 21.75
N GLY A 187 13.02 -17.40 21.60
CA GLY A 187 14.21 -18.20 21.25
C GLY A 187 14.35 -18.63 19.78
N SER A 188 13.46 -18.19 18.89
CA SER A 188 13.39 -18.69 17.50
C SER A 188 14.38 -18.06 16.50
N GLY A 189 15.04 -16.94 16.82
CA GLY A 189 15.88 -16.22 15.87
C GLY A 189 15.10 -15.50 14.74
N GLY A 190 13.77 -15.69 14.67
CA GLY A 190 12.90 -15.14 13.64
C GLY A 190 11.81 -16.15 13.25
N GLN A 191 10.91 -15.71 12.39
CA GLN A 191 9.88 -16.55 11.79
C GLN A 191 9.69 -16.19 10.32
N PRO A 192 9.31 -17.16 9.47
CA PRO A 192 9.15 -16.92 8.04
C PRO A 192 8.23 -15.74 7.72
N ALA A 193 8.73 -14.83 6.89
CA ALA A 193 8.03 -13.69 6.31
C ALA A 193 8.49 -13.51 4.86
N TRP A 194 7.77 -12.71 4.09
CA TRP A 194 8.18 -12.27 2.76
C TRP A 194 8.62 -10.81 2.80
N GLY A 195 9.51 -10.42 1.91
CA GLY A 195 9.93 -9.03 1.83
C GLY A 195 10.70 -8.74 0.55
N PHE A 196 10.64 -7.48 0.14
CA PHE A 196 11.53 -6.96 -0.88
C PHE A 196 12.96 -6.93 -0.32
N ASP A 197 13.90 -7.53 -1.05
CA ASP A 197 15.27 -7.84 -0.63
C ASP A 197 15.40 -8.67 0.66
N GLY A 198 14.30 -9.31 1.10
CA GLY A 198 14.26 -10.10 2.33
C GLY A 198 14.44 -9.26 3.59
N VAL A 199 13.84 -8.06 3.59
CA VAL A 199 13.71 -7.21 4.77
C VAL A 199 12.27 -6.70 4.86
N PHE A 200 11.82 -6.38 6.08
CA PHE A 200 10.51 -5.77 6.31
C PHE A 200 10.62 -4.51 7.20
N PRO A 201 10.01 -3.38 6.80
CA PRO A 201 9.50 -3.12 5.45
C PRO A 201 10.61 -3.20 4.40
N GLY A 202 10.22 -3.32 3.13
CA GLY A 202 11.13 -3.30 1.99
C GLY A 202 11.98 -2.02 1.94
N PRO A 203 13.13 -2.04 1.24
CA PRO A 203 14.01 -0.88 1.11
C PRO A 203 13.28 0.35 0.59
N MET A 204 13.59 1.52 1.14
CA MET A 204 12.98 2.77 0.74
C MET A 204 13.60 3.30 -0.55
N PHE A 205 12.78 3.66 -1.54
CA PHE A 205 13.25 4.43 -2.68
C PHE A 205 13.25 5.93 -2.35
N ARG A 206 14.31 6.63 -2.73
CA ARG A 206 14.38 8.10 -2.72
C ARG A 206 14.64 8.59 -4.13
N VAL A 207 13.63 9.18 -4.73
CA VAL A 207 13.63 9.61 -6.13
C VAL A 207 13.25 11.08 -6.22
N ARG A 208 13.44 11.68 -7.40
CA ARG A 208 13.15 13.09 -7.64
C ARG A 208 12.35 13.26 -8.91
N TYR A 209 11.47 14.25 -8.93
CA TYR A 209 10.87 14.70 -10.18
C TYR A 209 11.95 15.12 -11.17
N GLY A 210 11.82 14.67 -12.41
CA GLY A 210 12.82 14.89 -13.46
C GLY A 210 13.98 13.89 -13.47
N GLU A 211 14.03 12.93 -12.55
CA GLU A 211 14.98 11.81 -12.58
C GLU A 211 14.22 10.49 -12.82
N PRO A 212 13.83 10.14 -14.06
CA PRO A 212 13.15 8.87 -14.34
C PRO A 212 13.91 7.68 -13.76
N HIS A 213 13.19 6.72 -13.21
CA HIS A 213 13.81 5.54 -12.64
C HIS A 213 13.17 4.26 -13.10
N PHE A 214 14.01 3.24 -13.18
CA PHE A 214 13.65 1.90 -13.56
C PHE A 214 13.85 0.96 -12.37
N VAL A 215 12.91 0.05 -12.18
CA VAL A 215 12.99 -1.01 -11.18
C VAL A 215 12.70 -2.36 -11.83
N ARG A 216 13.68 -3.26 -11.81
CA ARG A 216 13.48 -4.69 -12.08
C ARG A 216 13.12 -5.39 -10.78
N ILE A 217 11.96 -6.01 -10.72
CA ILE A 217 11.49 -6.78 -9.55
C ILE A 217 11.53 -8.25 -9.89
N HIS A 218 12.47 -8.98 -9.30
CA HIS A 218 12.55 -10.44 -9.39
C HIS A 218 11.61 -11.07 -8.37
N ASN A 219 10.83 -12.06 -8.80
CA ASN A 219 10.04 -12.89 -7.90
C ASN A 219 10.81 -14.17 -7.57
N ASP A 220 11.49 -14.18 -6.43
CA ASP A 220 12.22 -15.33 -5.88
C ASP A 220 11.39 -16.06 -4.79
N LEU A 221 10.07 -15.85 -4.74
CA LEU A 221 9.22 -16.44 -3.71
C LEU A 221 9.13 -17.96 -3.88
N PRO A 222 9.20 -18.72 -2.77
CA PRO A 222 9.14 -20.18 -2.83
C PRO A 222 7.76 -20.67 -3.26
N THR A 223 7.71 -21.85 -3.88
CA THR A 223 6.44 -22.52 -4.23
C THR A 223 5.59 -22.83 -3.00
N ARG A 224 6.24 -23.09 -1.85
CA ARG A 224 5.56 -23.28 -0.57
C ARG A 224 5.36 -21.92 0.10
N ASN A 225 4.11 -21.56 0.37
CA ASN A 225 3.76 -20.31 1.04
C ASN A 225 3.87 -20.40 2.57
N LEU A 226 3.49 -19.32 3.25
CA LEU A 226 3.50 -19.19 4.71
C LEU A 226 2.30 -19.89 5.39
N GLY A 227 1.53 -20.69 4.66
CA GLY A 227 0.16 -21.08 5.08
C GLY A 227 -0.89 -20.02 4.70
N PHE A 228 -0.44 -18.86 4.25
CA PHE A 228 -1.20 -17.81 3.55
C PHE A 228 -0.30 -17.17 2.49
N GLY A 229 -0.90 -16.39 1.59
CA GLY A 229 -0.20 -15.74 0.48
C GLY A 229 0.00 -16.67 -0.72
N ILE A 230 0.34 -16.08 -1.86
CA ILE A 230 0.65 -16.81 -3.10
C ILE A 230 1.94 -16.29 -3.71
N ASN A 231 2.74 -17.17 -4.31
CA ASN A 231 4.02 -16.83 -4.93
C ASN A 231 3.87 -16.18 -6.32
N GLN A 232 2.74 -15.51 -6.56
CA GLN A 232 2.46 -14.66 -7.70
C GLN A 232 2.23 -13.26 -7.16
N THR A 233 2.83 -12.26 -7.80
CA THR A 233 2.84 -10.90 -7.28
C THR A 233 2.44 -9.90 -8.36
N SER A 234 2.04 -8.70 -7.97
CA SER A 234 1.89 -7.56 -8.87
C SER A 234 2.25 -6.32 -8.06
N THR A 235 3.39 -5.67 -8.33
CA THR A 235 3.82 -4.55 -7.49
C THR A 235 3.19 -3.24 -7.96
N HIS A 236 2.36 -2.64 -7.10
CA HIS A 236 1.80 -1.30 -7.29
C HIS A 236 2.66 -0.25 -6.59
N LEU A 237 3.05 0.82 -7.29
CA LEU A 237 3.63 2.02 -6.68
C LEU A 237 2.53 3.03 -6.36
N HIS A 238 1.95 2.88 -5.17
CA HIS A 238 0.77 3.61 -4.71
C HIS A 238 0.90 5.13 -4.82
N ASN A 239 -0.09 5.74 -5.49
CA ASN A 239 -0.26 7.16 -5.79
C ASN A 239 0.62 7.74 -6.92
N MET A 240 1.58 7.00 -7.47
CA MET A 240 2.43 7.57 -8.50
C MET A 240 1.64 7.88 -9.78
N HIS A 241 1.87 9.06 -10.37
CA HIS A 241 1.32 9.39 -11.68
C HIS A 241 2.15 8.69 -12.77
N MET A 242 1.68 7.52 -13.21
CA MET A 242 2.47 6.60 -14.03
C MET A 242 1.67 5.87 -15.13
N PRO A 243 2.37 5.33 -16.15
CA PRO A 243 1.80 4.44 -17.16
C PRO A 243 1.23 3.14 -16.60
N ALA A 244 0.11 2.68 -17.19
CA ALA A 244 -0.63 1.50 -16.74
C ALA A 244 0.22 0.21 -16.73
N GLU A 245 1.18 0.06 -17.63
CA GLU A 245 2.09 -1.10 -17.70
C GLU A 245 3.09 -1.18 -16.55
N SER A 246 3.31 -0.05 -15.85
CA SER A 246 4.16 0.02 -14.65
C SER A 246 3.34 0.29 -13.38
N ASP A 247 2.02 0.34 -13.51
CA ASP A 247 1.11 0.71 -12.42
C ASP A 247 0.95 -0.42 -11.39
N GLY A 248 1.17 -1.68 -11.76
CA GLY A 248 0.94 -2.84 -10.89
C GLY A 248 -0.49 -3.36 -10.98
N ASN A 249 -1.04 -3.41 -12.21
CA ASN A 249 -2.39 -3.88 -12.44
C ASN A 249 -2.61 -5.29 -11.86
N PRO A 250 -3.65 -5.50 -11.02
CA PRO A 250 -3.85 -6.76 -10.28
C PRO A 250 -4.04 -7.99 -11.15
N LEU A 251 -4.34 -7.79 -12.43
CA LEU A 251 -4.53 -8.85 -13.41
C LEU A 251 -3.24 -9.30 -14.09
N LEU A 252 -2.11 -8.63 -13.86
CA LEU A 252 -0.82 -8.90 -14.51
C LEU A 252 0.18 -9.49 -13.50
N PRO A 253 0.16 -10.81 -13.24
CA PRO A 253 1.05 -11.43 -12.28
C PRO A 253 2.50 -11.53 -12.77
N ASN A 254 3.43 -11.19 -11.89
CA ASN A 254 4.81 -11.64 -11.88
C ASN A 254 4.89 -13.02 -11.21
N TYR A 255 5.35 -14.03 -11.96
CA TYR A 255 5.43 -15.41 -11.49
C TYR A 255 6.76 -15.71 -10.79
N SER A 256 6.75 -16.59 -9.80
CA SER A 256 7.97 -17.11 -9.18
C SER A 256 8.96 -17.64 -10.22
N GLY A 257 10.22 -17.21 -10.10
CA GLY A 257 11.31 -17.48 -11.05
C GLY A 257 11.40 -16.50 -12.22
N SER A 258 10.53 -15.49 -12.28
CA SER A 258 10.51 -14.45 -13.34
C SER A 258 10.81 -13.06 -12.77
N TYR A 259 10.79 -12.04 -13.63
CA TYR A 259 10.91 -10.65 -13.20
C TYR A 259 9.96 -9.74 -13.97
N TRP A 260 9.59 -8.62 -13.34
CA TRP A 260 8.85 -7.52 -13.98
C TRP A 260 9.65 -6.23 -13.96
N ASP A 261 9.65 -5.56 -15.11
CA ASP A 261 10.33 -4.29 -15.33
C ASP A 261 9.34 -3.13 -15.27
N HIS A 262 9.48 -2.29 -14.24
CA HIS A 262 8.74 -1.04 -14.07
C HIS A 262 9.60 0.15 -14.48
N HIS A 263 9.01 1.06 -15.27
CA HIS A 263 9.63 2.31 -15.65
C HIS A 263 8.77 3.47 -15.19
N TYR A 264 9.27 4.20 -14.21
CA TYR A 264 8.58 5.32 -13.60
C TYR A 264 9.16 6.64 -14.13
N PRO A 265 8.35 7.45 -14.83
CA PRO A 265 8.84 8.66 -15.49
C PRO A 265 9.23 9.78 -14.52
N ASN A 266 8.75 9.73 -13.28
CA ASN A 266 8.97 10.76 -12.27
C ASN A 266 8.60 12.18 -12.77
N VAL A 267 7.39 12.28 -13.30
CA VAL A 267 6.80 13.54 -13.78
C VAL A 267 5.56 13.90 -12.96
N TYR A 268 5.30 15.19 -12.85
CA TYR A 268 4.03 15.71 -12.35
C TYR A 268 2.91 15.43 -13.35
N ALA A 269 1.67 15.40 -12.87
CA ALA A 269 0.51 15.23 -13.74
C ALA A 269 0.33 16.43 -14.70
N GLY A 270 -0.23 16.17 -15.87
CA GLY A 270 -0.53 17.14 -16.91
C GLY A 270 0.64 17.45 -17.84
N VAL A 271 1.52 16.50 -18.13
CA VAL A 271 2.72 16.76 -18.95
C VAL A 271 2.35 17.25 -20.36
N LYS A 272 1.34 16.65 -21.00
CA LYS A 272 0.84 17.12 -22.31
C LYS A 272 0.38 18.56 -22.31
N GLN A 273 -0.15 19.03 -21.18
CA GLN A 273 -0.73 20.37 -21.08
C GLN A 273 0.30 21.42 -20.65
N PHE A 274 1.11 21.12 -19.65
CA PHE A 274 2.03 22.07 -19.04
C PHE A 274 3.43 22.04 -19.67
N GLY A 275 3.76 20.97 -20.40
CA GLY A 275 5.11 20.72 -20.91
C GLY A 275 6.11 20.42 -19.80
N GLY A 276 7.37 20.17 -20.17
CA GLY A 276 8.45 19.87 -19.21
C GLY A 276 8.12 18.67 -18.33
N LEU A 277 8.12 18.87 -17.01
CA LEU A 277 7.81 17.83 -16.02
C LEU A 277 6.32 17.79 -15.63
N GLY A 278 5.43 18.61 -16.20
CA GLY A 278 4.02 18.71 -15.78
C GLY A 278 3.76 19.81 -14.75
N ASN A 279 2.63 19.75 -14.04
CA ASN A 279 2.21 20.78 -13.08
C ASN A 279 2.88 20.59 -11.70
N PRO A 280 3.82 21.45 -11.26
CA PRO A 280 4.49 21.29 -9.97
C PRO A 280 3.56 21.38 -8.75
N ASN A 281 2.39 22.04 -8.89
CA ASN A 281 1.36 22.07 -7.85
C ASN A 281 0.71 20.71 -7.62
N GLU A 282 0.99 19.73 -8.49
CA GLU A 282 0.54 18.35 -8.38
C GLU A 282 1.64 17.40 -7.89
N GLY A 283 2.72 17.94 -7.32
CA GLY A 283 3.76 17.12 -6.72
C GLY A 283 3.25 16.20 -5.62
N LEU A 284 3.86 15.05 -5.56
CA LEU A 284 3.73 14.04 -4.53
C LEU A 284 4.98 14.10 -3.62
N GLY A 285 5.01 13.26 -2.59
CA GLY A 285 6.03 13.32 -1.55
C GLY A 285 6.24 11.98 -0.86
N THR A 286 5.19 11.42 -0.24
CA THR A 286 5.23 10.12 0.43
C THR A 286 4.33 9.12 -0.30
N LEU A 287 4.97 8.19 -0.99
CA LEU A 287 4.37 7.04 -1.67
C LEU A 287 4.78 5.75 -0.95
N PHE A 288 4.27 4.63 -1.43
CA PHE A 288 4.71 3.31 -1.02
C PHE A 288 4.49 2.34 -2.16
N TYR A 289 5.22 1.24 -2.17
CA TYR A 289 5.01 0.16 -3.12
C TYR A 289 4.62 -1.10 -2.37
N HIS A 290 3.70 -1.87 -2.93
CA HIS A 290 3.19 -3.07 -2.29
C HIS A 290 2.66 -4.07 -3.31
N ASP A 291 2.52 -5.33 -2.89
CA ASP A 291 1.82 -6.31 -3.70
C ASP A 291 0.34 -5.93 -3.88
N HIS A 292 -0.17 -6.18 -5.08
CA HIS A 292 -1.51 -5.86 -5.57
C HIS A 292 -2.02 -7.05 -6.39
N LYS A 293 -1.64 -8.28 -6.05
CA LYS A 293 -2.07 -9.46 -6.81
C LYS A 293 -3.55 -9.73 -6.55
N LEU A 294 -4.37 -9.77 -7.62
CA LEU A 294 -5.80 -10.09 -7.53
C LEU A 294 -6.05 -11.33 -6.62
N ASP A 295 -7.00 -11.18 -5.70
CA ASP A 295 -7.47 -12.16 -4.68
C ASP A 295 -6.48 -12.46 -3.54
N PHE A 296 -5.26 -11.90 -3.58
CA PHE A 296 -4.21 -12.21 -2.61
C PHE A 296 -3.47 -10.97 -2.08
N THR A 297 -3.92 -9.74 -2.41
CA THR A 297 -3.29 -8.49 -1.97
C THR A 297 -3.15 -8.48 -0.45
N ALA A 298 -4.24 -8.79 0.29
CA ALA A 298 -4.21 -8.74 1.75
C ALA A 298 -3.17 -9.70 2.32
N GLN A 299 -3.10 -10.91 1.79
CA GLN A 299 -2.22 -11.97 2.28
C GLN A 299 -0.75 -11.69 1.95
N ASN A 300 -0.46 -11.23 0.73
CA ASN A 300 0.90 -10.96 0.27
C ASN A 300 1.50 -9.71 0.94
N VAL A 301 0.70 -8.65 1.11
CA VAL A 301 1.10 -7.47 1.89
C VAL A 301 1.30 -7.84 3.37
N TYR A 302 0.40 -8.65 3.93
CA TYR A 302 0.55 -9.15 5.31
C TYR A 302 1.82 -10.02 5.44
N ALA A 303 2.13 -10.87 4.46
CA ALA A 303 3.38 -11.65 4.45
C ALA A 303 4.63 -10.75 4.48
N GLY A 304 4.54 -9.56 3.90
CA GLY A 304 5.50 -8.47 4.08
C GLY A 304 5.96 -7.78 2.79
N LEU A 305 5.28 -8.01 1.65
CA LEU A 305 5.58 -7.36 0.38
C LEU A 305 5.06 -5.91 0.35
N VAL A 306 5.78 -5.03 1.05
CA VAL A 306 5.52 -3.59 1.11
C VAL A 306 6.79 -2.82 1.45
N GLY A 307 6.98 -1.64 0.84
CA GLY A 307 8.06 -0.72 1.15
C GLY A 307 7.66 0.73 0.87
N MET A 308 8.42 1.69 1.37
CA MET A 308 8.12 3.12 1.17
C MET A 308 8.87 3.72 -0.02
N THR A 309 8.28 4.73 -0.65
CA THR A 309 8.96 5.55 -1.66
C THR A 309 8.76 7.01 -1.33
N SER A 310 9.85 7.78 -1.29
CA SER A 310 9.79 9.24 -1.19
C SER A 310 10.19 9.83 -2.53
N ILE A 311 9.34 10.71 -3.07
CA ILE A 311 9.69 11.56 -4.21
C ILE A 311 9.90 12.99 -3.73
N TYR A 312 10.95 13.64 -4.22
CA TYR A 312 11.27 15.02 -3.92
C TYR A 312 11.06 15.90 -5.14
N ASP A 313 10.76 17.18 -4.93
CA ASP A 313 10.62 18.15 -6.01
C ASP A 313 11.90 18.26 -6.84
N ALA A 314 11.72 18.54 -8.14
CA ALA A 314 12.83 18.87 -9.02
C ALA A 314 13.57 20.11 -8.46
N PRO A 315 14.90 20.18 -8.60
CA PRO A 315 15.67 21.29 -8.06
C PRO A 315 15.18 22.62 -8.65
N GLY A 316 15.05 23.65 -7.81
CA GLY A 316 14.68 24.99 -8.27
C GLY A 316 13.18 25.28 -8.42
N ILE A 317 12.28 24.28 -8.35
CA ILE A 317 10.83 24.50 -8.53
C ILE A 317 10.22 25.39 -7.41
N TYR A 318 10.57 25.11 -6.16
CA TYR A 318 10.12 25.87 -4.99
C TYR A 318 11.29 26.45 -4.18
N ALA A 319 12.47 26.53 -4.81
CA ALA A 319 13.65 27.13 -4.18
C ALA A 319 13.37 28.61 -3.90
N ASN A 320 13.42 29.00 -2.62
CA ASN A 320 13.42 30.42 -2.29
C ASN A 320 14.86 30.95 -2.48
N PRO A 321 15.12 31.82 -3.48
CA PRO A 321 16.48 32.26 -3.80
C PRO A 321 17.12 33.12 -2.69
N THR A 322 16.33 33.62 -1.74
CA THR A 322 16.82 34.40 -0.57
C THR A 322 17.29 33.50 0.58
N MET A 323 17.05 32.19 0.50
CA MET A 323 17.39 31.25 1.55
C MET A 323 18.89 30.87 1.49
N GLY A 324 19.53 30.70 0.33
CA GLY A 324 20.95 30.28 0.31
C GLY A 324 21.17 28.88 0.93
N ASP A 325 22.43 28.43 0.92
CA ASP A 325 22.81 27.13 1.45
C ASP A 325 22.86 27.16 2.99
N TYR A 326 22.07 26.30 3.65
CA TYR A 326 22.02 26.19 5.12
C TYR A 326 22.62 24.88 5.66
N GLY A 327 23.43 24.19 4.85
CA GLY A 327 24.16 22.99 5.24
C GLY A 327 23.32 21.70 5.28
N ASP A 328 22.17 21.69 4.60
CA ASP A 328 21.33 20.51 4.37
C ASP A 328 21.22 20.31 2.84
N PRO A 329 22.08 19.50 2.22
CA PRO A 329 22.09 19.34 0.77
C PRO A 329 20.81 18.71 0.23
N GLU A 330 20.07 17.95 1.03
CA GLU A 330 18.83 17.28 0.65
C GLU A 330 17.63 18.26 0.53
N GLU A 331 17.63 19.35 1.30
CA GLU A 331 16.60 20.41 1.28
C GLU A 331 17.14 21.80 0.85
N ALA A 332 18.38 21.89 0.34
CA ALA A 332 19.05 23.14 0.00
C ALA A 332 18.27 24.03 -1.00
N THR A 333 17.48 23.42 -1.88
CA THR A 333 16.65 24.12 -2.89
C THR A 333 15.15 23.89 -2.67
N GLY A 334 14.75 23.43 -1.48
CA GLY A 334 13.40 22.96 -1.18
C GLY A 334 12.64 23.82 -0.18
N TRP A 335 11.76 23.16 0.57
CA TRP A 335 10.88 23.77 1.55
C TRP A 335 11.56 24.02 2.91
N ARG A 336 12.82 23.56 3.05
CA ARG A 336 13.60 23.58 4.30
C ARG A 336 12.88 22.87 5.45
N LEU A 337 12.13 21.82 5.12
CA LEU A 337 11.47 20.96 6.11
C LEU A 337 12.54 20.16 6.88
N PRO A 338 12.20 19.57 8.04
CA PRO A 338 13.16 18.73 8.76
C PRO A 338 13.60 17.55 7.88
N CYS A 339 14.87 17.54 7.49
CA CYS A 339 15.47 16.49 6.68
C CYS A 339 16.84 16.11 7.26
N GLY A 340 17.78 17.05 7.28
CA GLY A 340 19.14 16.85 7.73
C GLY A 340 19.98 16.00 6.76
N PRO A 341 21.31 16.00 6.96
CA PRO A 341 22.21 15.21 6.14
C PRO A 341 21.84 13.72 6.20
N ASN A 342 21.83 13.06 5.04
CA ASN A 342 21.41 11.66 4.89
C ASN A 342 20.00 11.39 5.46
N PHE A 343 19.12 12.39 5.43
CA PHE A 343 17.72 12.30 5.86
C PHE A 343 17.54 11.88 7.33
N GLU A 344 18.49 12.24 8.21
CA GLU A 344 18.46 11.84 9.62
C GLU A 344 17.16 12.23 10.36
N PHE A 345 16.54 13.33 9.97
CA PHE A 345 15.33 13.92 10.58
C PHE A 345 14.07 13.78 9.73
N ASP A 346 14.14 13.10 8.59
CA ASP A 346 13.01 12.70 7.74
C ASP A 346 12.82 11.18 7.81
N VAL A 347 11.92 10.75 8.70
CA VAL A 347 11.81 9.36 9.16
C VAL A 347 10.51 8.71 8.71
N GLY A 348 10.62 7.63 7.93
CA GLY A 348 9.48 6.78 7.57
C GLY A 348 8.99 5.92 8.74
N LEU A 349 7.67 5.92 8.96
CA LEU A 349 6.96 5.11 9.95
C LEU A 349 5.89 4.27 9.25
N VAL A 350 6.13 2.97 9.13
CA VAL A 350 5.19 2.00 8.55
C VAL A 350 4.44 1.30 9.68
N PHE A 351 3.13 1.53 9.77
CA PHE A 351 2.24 0.95 10.76
C PHE A 351 1.49 -0.25 10.19
N HIS A 352 1.61 -1.38 10.86
CA HIS A 352 0.97 -2.64 10.48
C HIS A 352 0.47 -3.35 11.72
N ASP A 353 -0.83 -3.66 11.77
CA ASP A 353 -1.38 -4.48 12.84
C ASP A 353 -1.35 -5.97 12.50
N ARG A 354 -0.98 -6.76 13.49
CA ARG A 354 -0.58 -8.16 13.36
C ARG A 354 -1.22 -8.98 14.46
N GLN A 355 -1.48 -10.24 14.16
CA GLN A 355 -1.93 -11.24 15.11
C GLN A 355 -0.96 -12.40 15.13
N PHE A 356 -0.72 -12.94 16.31
CA PHE A 356 0.11 -14.11 16.53
C PHE A 356 -0.72 -15.17 17.23
N ASP A 357 -0.43 -16.44 16.93
CA ASP A 357 -1.02 -17.56 17.63
C ASP A 357 -0.53 -17.65 19.09
N THR A 358 -1.11 -18.58 19.86
CA THR A 358 -0.85 -18.72 21.30
C THR A 358 0.59 -19.07 21.68
N LEU A 359 1.45 -19.47 20.73
CA LEU A 359 2.87 -19.66 21.00
C LEU A 359 3.75 -18.64 20.24
N GLY A 360 3.17 -17.58 19.69
CA GLY A 360 3.86 -16.43 19.11
C GLY A 360 4.27 -16.53 17.64
N ALA A 361 3.67 -17.42 16.86
CA ALA A 361 3.88 -17.50 15.43
C ALA A 361 2.86 -16.62 14.71
N ASP A 362 3.28 -15.98 13.62
CA ASP A 362 2.49 -15.06 12.83
C ASP A 362 1.27 -15.78 12.25
N PHE A 363 0.18 -15.03 12.18
CA PHE A 363 -1.13 -15.58 11.90
C PHE A 363 -1.95 -14.59 11.10
N PHE A 364 -2.52 -15.07 9.99
CA PHE A 364 -3.47 -14.32 9.18
C PHE A 364 -4.85 -15.00 9.19
N PRO A 365 -5.93 -14.29 9.52
CA PRO A 365 -7.26 -14.88 9.59
C PRO A 365 -7.89 -15.01 8.19
N LEU A 366 -7.48 -16.03 7.42
CA LEU A 366 -7.91 -16.27 6.02
C LEU A 366 -9.42 -16.27 5.79
N ALA A 367 -10.21 -16.69 6.78
CA ALA A 367 -11.66 -16.79 6.67
C ALA A 367 -12.40 -15.57 7.26
N CYS A 368 -11.67 -14.51 7.61
CA CYS A 368 -12.26 -13.25 8.06
C CYS A 368 -12.52 -12.33 6.87
N PHE A 369 -13.50 -12.66 6.03
CA PHE A 369 -13.89 -11.89 4.84
C PHE A 369 -14.38 -10.47 5.15
N ASP A 370 -14.67 -10.23 6.43
CA ASP A 370 -15.10 -8.95 6.97
C ASP A 370 -13.94 -7.94 7.06
N GLY A 371 -12.70 -8.41 7.09
CA GLY A 371 -11.52 -7.60 7.35
C GLY A 371 -10.77 -8.07 8.58
N ALA A 372 -9.45 -7.98 8.52
CA ALA A 372 -8.55 -8.50 9.54
C ALA A 372 -8.06 -7.37 10.44
N VAL A 373 -8.13 -7.60 11.75
CA VAL A 373 -7.67 -6.64 12.75
C VAL A 373 -6.85 -7.40 13.81
N GLY A 374 -5.54 -7.15 13.81
CA GLY A 374 -4.58 -7.78 14.72
C GLY A 374 -4.48 -7.05 16.06
N ASP A 375 -4.08 -7.76 17.12
CA ASP A 375 -4.00 -7.22 18.48
C ASP A 375 -2.62 -6.63 18.85
N LYS A 376 -1.63 -6.77 17.97
CA LYS A 376 -0.30 -6.14 18.08
C LYS A 376 -0.11 -5.12 16.97
N ILE A 377 0.36 -3.92 17.30
CA ILE A 377 0.70 -2.90 16.30
C ILE A 377 2.22 -2.85 16.19
N THR A 378 2.72 -2.94 14.97
CA THR A 378 4.15 -2.81 14.66
C THR A 378 4.45 -1.44 14.04
N VAL A 379 5.66 -0.95 14.28
CA VAL A 379 6.24 0.19 13.57
C VAL A 379 7.55 -0.27 12.96
N ASN A 380 7.67 -0.14 11.64
CA ASN A 380 8.81 -0.64 10.87
C ASN A 380 9.17 -2.10 11.23
N GLY A 381 8.15 -2.94 11.39
CA GLY A 381 8.33 -4.37 11.67
C GLY A 381 8.60 -4.77 13.11
N LYS A 382 8.59 -3.82 14.07
CA LYS A 382 8.78 -4.12 15.50
C LYS A 382 7.55 -3.77 16.34
N ILE A 383 7.20 -4.63 17.28
CA ILE A 383 6.12 -4.38 18.26
C ILE A 383 6.62 -3.42 19.34
N GLN A 384 5.90 -2.32 19.57
CA GLN A 384 6.18 -1.34 20.64
C GLN A 384 7.66 -0.95 20.81
N PRO A 385 8.35 -0.53 19.72
CA PRO A 385 9.75 -0.15 19.81
C PRO A 385 9.91 1.24 20.46
N PHE A 386 11.14 1.58 20.82
CA PHE A 386 11.51 2.96 21.17
C PHE A 386 12.34 3.61 20.05
N PHE A 387 12.35 4.94 19.98
CA PHE A 387 13.14 5.70 19.01
C PHE A 387 13.84 6.88 19.71
N PRO A 388 15.18 6.87 19.80
CA PRO A 388 15.96 8.00 20.28
C PRO A 388 15.78 9.21 19.35
N VAL A 389 15.50 10.37 19.91
CA VAL A 389 15.37 11.64 19.18
C VAL A 389 16.28 12.70 19.76
N LYS A 390 16.91 13.47 18.87
CA LYS A 390 17.65 14.69 19.25
C LYS A 390 16.66 15.80 19.62
N ARG A 391 17.10 16.77 20.43
CA ARG A 391 16.31 17.96 20.81
C ARG A 391 16.15 18.95 19.65
N ARG A 392 15.31 18.63 18.67
CA ARG A 392 15.01 19.43 17.46
C ARG A 392 13.70 19.00 16.80
N LYS A 393 13.34 19.62 15.67
CA LYS A 393 12.22 19.19 14.81
C LYS A 393 12.57 17.94 14.01
N TYR A 394 11.60 17.04 13.88
CA TYR A 394 11.62 15.84 13.04
C TYR A 394 10.38 15.83 12.15
N ARG A 395 10.54 15.34 10.92
CA ARG A 395 9.49 15.03 9.97
C ARG A 395 9.27 13.52 10.01
N PHE A 396 8.03 13.09 10.25
CA PHE A 396 7.65 11.68 10.29
C PHE A 396 6.63 11.39 9.18
N ARG A 397 7.02 10.49 8.27
CA ARG A 397 6.18 10.02 7.16
C ARG A 397 5.42 8.78 7.60
N MET A 398 4.20 8.99 8.07
CA MET A 398 3.32 7.96 8.63
C MET A 398 2.54 7.26 7.52
N LEU A 399 2.69 5.94 7.41
CA LEU A 399 1.98 5.08 6.46
C LEU A 399 1.20 4.00 7.21
N ASN A 400 -0.09 3.87 6.93
CA ASN A 400 -0.91 2.76 7.40
C ASN A 400 -1.07 1.72 6.29
N ILE A 401 -0.50 0.53 6.46
CA ILE A 401 -0.56 -0.52 5.41
C ILE A 401 -1.73 -1.50 5.58
N GLY A 402 -2.62 -1.24 6.55
CA GLY A 402 -3.74 -2.13 6.84
C GLY A 402 -3.31 -3.40 7.59
N PRO A 403 -4.07 -4.51 7.46
CA PRO A 403 -5.04 -4.79 6.39
C PRO A 403 -6.39 -4.05 6.51
N SER A 404 -6.90 -3.82 7.73
CA SER A 404 -8.22 -3.16 7.91
C SER A 404 -8.26 -2.11 9.03
N ARG A 405 -7.19 -1.97 9.82
CA ARG A 405 -7.22 -1.12 11.02
C ARG A 405 -7.15 0.36 10.68
N THR A 406 -8.02 1.12 11.33
CA THR A 406 -7.96 2.58 11.42
C THR A 406 -7.28 2.99 12.71
N TYR A 407 -6.42 4.00 12.64
CA TYR A 407 -5.75 4.58 13.79
C TYR A 407 -6.32 5.96 14.14
N GLN A 408 -6.39 6.25 15.44
CA GLN A 408 -6.59 7.60 15.95
C GLN A 408 -5.35 8.01 16.73
N TRP A 409 -4.48 8.82 16.13
CA TRP A 409 -3.18 9.16 16.71
C TRP A 409 -3.29 10.19 17.82
N ALA A 410 -2.51 10.00 18.89
CA ALA A 410 -2.35 10.97 19.97
C ALA A 410 -0.98 10.81 20.65
N LEU A 411 -0.45 11.89 21.22
CA LEU A 411 0.79 11.87 22.01
C LEU A 411 0.49 11.83 23.51
N SER A 412 1.28 11.09 24.28
CA SER A 412 1.12 10.90 25.73
C SER A 412 1.11 12.19 26.54
N ASN A 413 1.81 13.22 26.05
CA ASN A 413 1.93 14.53 26.69
C ASN A 413 0.94 15.56 26.12
N ASN A 414 -0.05 15.12 25.34
CA ASN A 414 -1.05 15.98 24.69
C ASN A 414 -0.42 17.08 23.81
N SER A 415 0.76 16.85 23.22
CA SER A 415 1.38 17.79 22.28
C SER A 415 0.68 17.77 20.92
N ASN A 416 0.94 18.80 20.12
CA ASN A 416 0.37 18.90 18.78
C ASN A 416 1.22 18.13 17.77
N PHE A 417 0.56 17.57 16.77
CA PHE A 417 1.12 17.27 15.47
C PHE A 417 1.00 18.51 14.59
N VAL A 418 2.04 18.82 13.83
CA VAL A 418 1.95 19.78 12.72
C VAL A 418 1.91 18.98 11.43
N VAL A 419 0.71 18.78 10.88
CA VAL A 419 0.52 18.03 9.64
C VAL A 419 0.85 18.93 8.46
N ILE A 420 1.76 18.49 7.60
CA ILE A 420 2.20 19.22 6.41
C ILE A 420 1.76 18.56 5.11
N ALA A 421 1.46 17.26 5.13
CA ALA A 421 0.99 16.53 3.96
C ALA A 421 -0.07 15.48 4.31
N THR A 422 -0.96 15.24 3.36
CA THR A 422 -1.95 14.15 3.37
C THR A 422 -1.85 13.37 2.07
N ASP A 423 -1.92 12.04 2.14
CA ASP A 423 -1.72 11.11 1.03
C ASP A 423 -0.43 11.37 0.26
N GLY A 424 0.58 11.89 0.96
CA GLY A 424 1.88 12.18 0.37
C GLY A 424 2.00 13.54 -0.29
N ASN A 425 0.98 14.41 -0.28
CA ASN A 425 1.05 15.73 -0.92
C ASN A 425 1.01 16.84 0.10
N LEU A 426 1.87 17.83 -0.10
CA LEU A 426 1.87 19.00 0.76
C LEU A 426 0.51 19.69 0.74
N LEU A 427 0.02 20.00 1.93
CA LEU A 427 -1.14 20.86 2.12
C LEU A 427 -0.80 22.29 1.65
N PRO A 428 -1.80 23.17 1.47
CA PRO A 428 -1.55 24.58 1.18
C PRO A 428 -0.89 25.34 2.32
N ALA A 429 -1.13 24.88 3.55
CA ALA A 429 -0.53 25.40 4.77
C ALA A 429 -0.47 24.27 5.81
N PRO A 430 0.48 24.30 6.76
CA PRO A 430 0.52 23.35 7.86
C PRO A 430 -0.73 23.43 8.73
N ILE A 431 -1.23 22.27 9.17
CA ILE A 431 -2.40 22.17 10.03
C ILE A 431 -1.98 21.58 11.38
N THR A 432 -2.19 22.33 12.45
CA THR A 432 -1.85 21.89 13.80
C THR A 432 -3.04 21.18 14.45
N VAL A 433 -2.86 19.91 14.85
CA VAL A 433 -3.91 19.10 15.48
C VAL A 433 -3.38 18.36 16.70
N LYS A 434 -4.26 18.06 17.66
CA LYS A 434 -3.94 17.17 18.81
C LYS A 434 -3.98 15.70 18.43
N THR A 435 -4.85 15.37 17.48
CA THR A 435 -5.20 14.03 17.10
C THR A 435 -5.80 14.04 15.70
N PHE A 436 -5.59 12.97 14.95
CA PHE A 436 -6.16 12.77 13.64
C PHE A 436 -6.37 11.28 13.38
N GLN A 437 -7.32 10.98 12.50
CA GLN A 437 -7.61 9.63 12.05
C GLN A 437 -6.75 9.31 10.83
N GLN A 438 -6.29 8.07 10.72
CA GLN A 438 -5.62 7.55 9.54
C GLN A 438 -6.19 6.17 9.20
N VAL A 439 -6.70 6.00 7.98
CA VAL A 439 -7.22 4.72 7.47
C VAL A 439 -6.17 3.97 6.63
N PRO A 440 -6.38 2.70 6.25
CA PRO A 440 -5.45 1.98 5.38
C PRO A 440 -5.13 2.75 4.08
N ALA A 441 -3.88 2.65 3.64
CA ALA A 441 -3.25 3.36 2.54
C ALA A 441 -3.13 4.89 2.63
N GLU A 442 -3.71 5.54 3.64
CA GLU A 442 -3.44 6.97 3.84
C GLU A 442 -2.00 7.19 4.32
N ARG A 443 -1.44 8.32 3.90
CA ARG A 443 -0.15 8.80 4.38
C ARG A 443 -0.31 10.15 5.03
N PHE A 444 0.36 10.35 6.16
CA PHE A 444 0.43 11.66 6.81
C PHE A 444 1.88 12.01 7.02
N ASP A 445 2.23 13.24 6.71
CA ASP A 445 3.53 13.77 7.04
C ASP A 445 3.38 14.79 8.16
N VAL A 446 4.03 14.52 9.29
CA VAL A 446 3.86 15.29 10.51
C VAL A 446 5.20 15.75 11.06
N ILE A 447 5.25 17.00 11.51
CA ILE A 447 6.39 17.55 12.22
C ILE A 447 6.13 17.49 13.72
N LEU A 448 7.08 16.91 14.45
CA LEU A 448 7.14 16.94 15.91
C LEU A 448 8.39 17.72 16.35
N ASP A 449 8.21 18.66 17.27
CA ASP A 449 9.29 19.47 17.81
C ASP A 449 9.70 18.99 19.21
N PHE A 450 10.88 18.37 19.28
CA PHE A 450 11.46 17.87 20.51
C PHE A 450 12.43 18.86 21.20
N SER A 451 12.70 20.03 20.60
CA SER A 451 13.68 21.00 21.12
C SER A 451 13.39 21.47 22.55
N LYS A 452 12.09 21.60 22.87
CA LYS A 452 11.57 22.08 24.15
C LYS A 452 11.63 21.08 25.29
N TYR A 453 11.94 19.81 25.03
CA TYR A 453 11.99 18.77 26.07
C TYR A 453 13.41 18.55 26.56
N VAL A 454 13.55 18.26 27.86
CA VAL A 454 14.85 17.92 28.46
C VAL A 454 15.27 16.50 28.08
N PRO A 455 16.57 16.18 28.02
CA PRO A 455 17.05 14.81 27.82
C PRO A 455 16.43 13.85 28.85
N GLY A 456 16.14 12.62 28.42
CA GLY A 456 15.40 11.61 29.19
C GLY A 456 13.88 11.73 29.12
N THR A 457 13.32 12.81 28.55
CA THR A 457 11.86 12.92 28.36
C THR A 457 11.36 11.79 27.45
N GLN A 458 10.31 11.10 27.88
CA GLN A 458 9.67 10.02 27.12
C GLN A 458 8.29 10.46 26.63
N ILE A 459 8.04 10.31 25.33
CA ILE A 459 6.75 10.65 24.70
C ILE A 459 6.26 9.41 23.94
N ILE A 460 5.03 8.99 24.20
CA ILE A 460 4.45 7.78 23.58
C ILE A 460 3.42 8.21 22.54
N LEU A 461 3.53 7.66 21.33
CA LEU A 461 2.49 7.68 20.31
C LEU A 461 1.47 6.57 20.63
N TYR A 462 0.21 6.97 20.79
CA TYR A 462 -0.92 6.09 21.06
C TYR A 462 -1.84 5.98 19.85
N ASN A 463 -2.39 4.79 19.63
CA ASN A 463 -3.64 4.62 18.92
C ASN A 463 -4.81 4.65 19.92
N ARG A 464 -5.71 5.62 19.78
CA ARG A 464 -6.91 5.75 20.61
C ARG A 464 -8.15 5.13 20.00
N ALA A 465 -8.14 4.74 18.73
CA ALA A 465 -9.30 4.13 18.10
C ALA A 465 -9.53 2.73 18.65
N GLU A 466 -10.69 2.50 19.28
CA GLU A 466 -11.15 1.15 19.55
C GLU A 466 -11.74 0.55 18.26
N GLN A 467 -11.12 -0.51 17.76
CA GLN A 467 -11.61 -1.28 16.62
C GLN A 467 -11.43 -2.77 16.93
N THR A 468 -12.55 -3.49 16.98
CA THR A 468 -12.64 -4.89 17.42
C THR A 468 -12.95 -5.86 16.28
N SER A 469 -13.14 -5.35 15.06
CA SER A 469 -13.42 -6.14 13.85
C SER A 469 -12.93 -5.39 12.61
N GLY A 470 -12.89 -6.09 11.47
CA GLY A 470 -12.59 -5.51 10.16
C GLY A 470 -13.53 -4.41 9.68
N ALA A 471 -14.56 -4.07 10.47
CA ALA A 471 -15.61 -3.16 10.06
C ALA A 471 -15.24 -1.69 10.07
N LYS A 472 -15.32 -1.11 11.24
CA LYS A 472 -14.98 0.28 11.49
C LYS A 472 -14.63 0.42 12.96
N PRO A 473 -13.97 1.51 13.35
CA PRO A 473 -13.88 1.89 14.75
C PRO A 473 -15.27 1.94 15.42
N THR A 474 -15.35 1.56 16.69
CA THR A 474 -16.60 1.58 17.47
C THR A 474 -17.12 3.00 17.73
N GLY A 475 -16.29 4.01 17.47
CA GLY A 475 -16.51 5.41 17.83
C GLY A 475 -16.00 5.76 19.23
N LYS A 476 -15.58 4.77 20.03
CA LYS A 476 -14.99 4.99 21.34
C LYS A 476 -13.50 5.30 21.21
N LEU A 477 -13.09 6.39 21.86
CA LEU A 477 -11.68 6.75 22.02
C LEU A 477 -11.14 6.22 23.35
N LEU A 478 -10.19 5.30 23.26
CA LEU A 478 -9.44 4.76 24.38
C LEU A 478 -8.58 5.86 25.03
N THR A 479 -8.42 5.81 26.35
CA THR A 479 -7.59 6.77 27.11
C THR A 479 -6.81 5.98 28.17
N PRO A 480 -5.46 5.88 28.08
CA PRO A 480 -4.56 6.59 27.16
C PRO A 480 -4.55 6.09 25.70
N GLY A 481 -5.06 4.88 25.42
CA GLY A 481 -4.97 4.22 24.11
C GLY A 481 -3.99 3.04 24.10
N VAL A 482 -3.86 2.37 22.96
CA VAL A 482 -2.85 1.31 22.75
C VAL A 482 -1.50 1.98 22.44
N PRO A 483 -0.45 1.76 23.24
CA PRO A 483 0.87 2.34 22.99
C PRO A 483 1.53 1.70 21.77
N VAL A 484 2.08 2.52 20.87
CA VAL A 484 2.62 2.08 19.58
C VAL A 484 4.12 2.35 19.43
N LEU A 485 4.59 3.56 19.74
CA LEU A 485 5.99 3.97 19.61
C LEU A 485 6.38 4.89 20.76
N LYS A 486 7.57 4.71 21.34
CA LYS A 486 8.10 5.59 22.40
C LYS A 486 9.29 6.39 21.91
N PHE A 487 9.14 7.70 21.82
CA PHE A 487 10.24 8.63 21.60
C PHE A 487 11.01 8.86 22.90
N ILE A 488 12.34 8.79 22.86
CA ILE A 488 13.23 9.10 23.99
C ILE A 488 14.12 10.26 23.58
N VAL A 489 14.00 11.40 24.26
CA VAL A 489 14.86 12.56 23.98
C VAL A 489 16.26 12.27 24.51
N ASP A 490 17.20 11.95 23.64
CA ASP A 490 18.47 11.29 24.02
C ASP A 490 19.59 12.29 24.34
N THR A 491 19.85 13.24 23.45
CA THR A 491 21.03 14.13 23.55
C THR A 491 20.68 15.61 23.78
N GLY A 492 21.72 16.43 24.00
CA GLY A 492 21.62 17.89 24.02
C GLY A 492 21.10 18.48 22.70
N ALA A 493 20.81 19.79 22.72
CA ALA A 493 20.34 20.52 21.55
C ALA A 493 21.33 20.40 20.38
N VAL A 494 20.80 20.15 19.18
CA VAL A 494 21.56 20.18 17.93
C VAL A 494 21.03 21.33 17.09
N VAL A 495 21.91 21.96 16.31
CA VAL A 495 21.53 23.04 15.39
C VAL A 495 20.42 22.55 14.48
N ASP A 496 19.32 23.30 14.46
CA ASP A 496 18.12 22.98 13.70
C ASP A 496 17.73 24.15 12.79
N ASN A 497 18.30 24.14 11.59
CA ASN A 497 18.03 25.14 10.54
C ASN A 497 16.73 24.86 9.77
N SER A 498 15.99 23.79 10.11
CA SER A 498 14.71 23.49 9.47
C SER A 498 13.63 24.48 9.92
N ILE A 499 12.67 24.73 9.04
CA ILE A 499 11.52 25.61 9.29
C ILE A 499 10.21 24.87 9.03
N ILE A 500 9.13 25.46 9.48
CA ILE A 500 7.77 25.07 9.10
C ILE A 500 7.17 26.27 8.36
N PRO A 501 7.21 26.29 7.01
CA PRO A 501 6.66 27.41 6.24
C PRO A 501 5.17 27.61 6.53
N SER A 502 4.72 28.86 6.67
CA SER A 502 3.29 29.18 6.86
C SER A 502 2.45 28.93 5.60
N THR A 503 3.12 28.88 4.45
CA THR A 503 2.54 28.57 3.15
C THR A 503 3.36 27.47 2.50
N LEU A 504 2.67 26.44 2.04
CA LEU A 504 3.24 25.27 1.40
C LEU A 504 2.76 25.25 -0.07
N ARG A 505 2.28 24.11 -0.58
CA ARG A 505 1.99 23.94 -2.00
C ARG A 505 0.57 24.42 -2.35
N PRO A 506 0.41 25.35 -3.31
CA PRO A 506 -0.92 25.69 -3.83
C PRO A 506 -1.61 24.46 -4.41
N LEU A 507 -2.93 24.36 -4.25
CA LEU A 507 -3.68 23.29 -4.89
C LEU A 507 -3.82 23.56 -6.39
N PRO A 508 -3.83 22.53 -7.24
CA PRO A 508 -4.19 22.68 -8.65
C PRO A 508 -5.61 23.25 -8.76
N ASP A 509 -5.82 24.07 -9.79
CA ASP A 509 -7.13 24.62 -10.08
C ASP A 509 -8.11 23.54 -10.53
N ILE A 510 -9.41 23.84 -10.39
CA ILE A 510 -10.52 23.00 -10.84
C ILE A 510 -11.28 23.66 -11.99
N SER A 511 -10.59 24.46 -12.80
CA SER A 511 -11.22 25.29 -13.86
C SER A 511 -11.60 24.49 -15.11
N THR A 512 -11.00 23.32 -15.30
CA THR A 512 -11.34 22.46 -16.45
C THR A 512 -12.79 21.96 -16.29
N PRO A 513 -13.67 22.22 -17.27
CA PRO A 513 -15.07 21.83 -17.19
C PRO A 513 -15.24 20.33 -16.99
N VAL A 514 -16.15 19.97 -16.08
CA VAL A 514 -16.53 18.57 -15.85
C VAL A 514 -17.33 18.07 -17.05
N THR A 515 -16.81 17.05 -17.73
CA THR A 515 -17.47 16.43 -18.90
C THR A 515 -18.44 15.32 -18.49
N ASN A 516 -18.24 14.72 -17.31
CA ASN A 516 -19.06 13.61 -16.83
C ASN A 516 -19.20 13.59 -15.29
N ASN A 517 -20.33 13.09 -14.81
CA ASN A 517 -20.62 12.86 -13.40
C ASN A 517 -20.88 11.37 -13.18
N ARG A 518 -20.13 10.72 -12.28
CA ARG A 518 -20.28 9.29 -11.98
C ARG A 518 -20.62 9.07 -10.52
N THR A 519 -21.37 8.01 -10.22
CA THR A 519 -21.64 7.58 -8.85
C THR A 519 -21.12 6.17 -8.66
N TRP A 520 -20.35 5.98 -7.58
CA TRP A 520 -19.74 4.71 -7.20
C TRP A 520 -20.19 4.35 -5.79
N GLU A 521 -21.11 3.40 -5.69
CA GLU A 521 -21.64 2.90 -4.42
C GLU A 521 -20.86 1.66 -3.96
N PHE A 522 -20.11 1.81 -2.88
CA PHE A 522 -19.38 0.75 -2.20
C PHE A 522 -20.24 0.20 -1.07
N LYS A 523 -20.53 -1.10 -1.09
CA LYS A 523 -21.32 -1.73 -0.01
C LYS A 523 -21.08 -3.23 0.08
N ARG A 524 -21.67 -3.81 1.12
CA ARG A 524 -21.87 -5.25 1.22
C ARG A 524 -23.25 -5.67 0.74
N ARG A 525 -23.32 -6.70 -0.11
CA ARG A 525 -24.58 -7.25 -0.61
C ARG A 525 -24.51 -8.78 -0.58
N SER A 526 -25.49 -9.41 0.09
CA SER A 526 -25.60 -10.88 0.17
C SER A 526 -24.33 -11.61 0.62
N GLY A 527 -23.51 -10.97 1.47
CA GLY A 527 -22.26 -11.52 1.97
C GLY A 527 -21.01 -11.05 1.22
N GLU A 528 -21.17 -10.55 0.00
CA GLU A 528 -20.08 -10.12 -0.91
C GLU A 528 -19.82 -8.62 -0.82
N TRP A 529 -18.58 -8.22 -1.08
CA TRP A 529 -18.22 -6.82 -1.29
C TRP A 529 -18.39 -6.44 -2.75
N VAL A 530 -19.12 -5.35 -2.99
CA VAL A 530 -19.53 -4.94 -4.35
C VAL A 530 -19.36 -3.45 -4.57
N VAL A 531 -19.17 -3.08 -5.84
CA VAL A 531 -19.24 -1.70 -6.33
C VAL A 531 -20.40 -1.61 -7.31
N ASN A 532 -21.32 -0.66 -7.12
CA ASN A 532 -22.51 -0.50 -7.95
C ASN A 532 -23.33 -1.81 -8.14
N ARG A 533 -23.38 -2.64 -7.08
CA ARG A 533 -24.12 -3.92 -6.94
C ARG A 533 -23.45 -5.16 -7.52
N GLU A 534 -22.36 -5.01 -8.25
CA GLU A 534 -21.63 -6.13 -8.84
C GLU A 534 -20.29 -6.35 -8.11
N PRO A 535 -19.88 -7.62 -7.89
CA PRO A 535 -18.52 -7.93 -7.50
C PRO A 535 -17.55 -7.61 -8.64
N PHE A 536 -16.25 -7.54 -8.35
CA PHE A 536 -15.25 -7.35 -9.39
C PHE A 536 -15.29 -8.47 -10.44
N ASP A 537 -15.41 -8.07 -11.71
CA ASP A 537 -15.24 -8.95 -12.87
C ASP A 537 -14.09 -8.43 -13.73
N ARG A 538 -13.05 -9.27 -13.87
CA ARG A 538 -11.83 -8.96 -14.63
C ARG A 538 -12.10 -8.65 -16.11
N ASN A 539 -13.25 -9.04 -16.65
CA ASN A 539 -13.60 -8.84 -18.06
C ASN A 539 -14.46 -7.58 -18.29
N VAL A 540 -14.88 -6.89 -17.23
CA VAL A 540 -15.81 -5.76 -17.30
C VAL A 540 -15.10 -4.44 -17.02
N ILE A 541 -15.02 -3.60 -18.06
CA ILE A 541 -14.58 -2.21 -17.91
C ILE A 541 -15.78 -1.38 -17.44
N SER A 542 -15.75 -0.94 -16.18
CA SER A 542 -16.85 -0.24 -15.52
C SER A 542 -16.96 1.23 -15.93
N ALA A 543 -15.87 1.83 -16.40
CA ALA A 543 -15.86 3.19 -16.95
C ALA A 543 -14.81 3.35 -18.03
N THR A 544 -15.16 4.08 -19.09
CA THR A 544 -14.23 4.60 -20.08
C THR A 544 -14.19 6.12 -19.94
N ILE A 545 -12.98 6.67 -19.84
CA ILE A 545 -12.70 8.08 -19.57
C ILE A 545 -11.89 8.62 -20.74
N GLN A 546 -12.25 9.80 -21.24
CA GLN A 546 -11.53 10.44 -22.33
C GLN A 546 -10.34 11.23 -21.78
N GLU A 547 -9.13 10.99 -22.32
CA GLU A 547 -7.94 11.79 -22.02
C GLU A 547 -8.19 13.29 -22.25
N GLY A 548 -7.66 14.13 -21.37
CA GLY A 548 -7.79 15.59 -21.38
C GLY A 548 -9.03 16.11 -20.66
N THR A 549 -9.90 15.23 -20.15
CA THR A 549 -11.17 15.63 -19.52
C THR A 549 -11.10 15.63 -17.99
N ALA A 550 -11.97 16.42 -17.38
CA ALA A 550 -12.22 16.35 -15.94
C ALA A 550 -13.56 15.65 -15.68
N GLU A 551 -13.61 14.83 -14.65
CA GLU A 551 -14.84 14.18 -14.20
C GLU A 551 -15.10 14.48 -12.71
N LYS A 552 -16.38 14.48 -12.34
CA LYS A 552 -16.80 14.55 -10.94
C LYS A 552 -17.34 13.18 -10.52
N TRP A 553 -16.72 12.57 -9.52
CA TRP A 553 -17.14 11.27 -9.01
C TRP A 553 -17.76 11.42 -7.63
N THR A 554 -18.92 10.82 -7.42
CA THR A 554 -19.61 10.72 -6.14
C THR A 554 -19.32 9.34 -5.57
N ILE A 555 -18.45 9.28 -4.56
CA ILE A 555 -18.11 8.05 -3.86
C ILE A 555 -19.09 7.90 -2.69
N VAL A 556 -19.82 6.79 -2.64
CA VAL A 556 -20.90 6.56 -1.66
C VAL A 556 -20.60 5.31 -0.83
N ASN A 557 -20.62 5.44 0.49
CA ASN A 557 -20.68 4.30 1.39
C ASN A 557 -22.16 3.89 1.54
N GLY A 558 -22.54 2.80 0.86
CA GLY A 558 -23.92 2.28 0.84
C GLY A 558 -24.40 1.67 2.16
N GLY A 559 -23.61 1.76 3.23
CA GLY A 559 -24.02 1.43 4.59
C GLY A 559 -23.52 0.08 5.08
N GLY A 560 -24.32 -0.62 5.90
CA GLY A 560 -23.95 -1.93 6.44
C GLY A 560 -22.99 -1.90 7.64
N GLY A 561 -22.54 -0.73 8.09
CA GLY A 561 -21.73 -0.59 9.31
C GLY A 561 -20.22 -0.62 9.09
N TRP A 562 -19.75 -0.44 7.85
CA TRP A 562 -18.33 -0.50 7.46
C TRP A 562 -17.78 0.88 7.14
N THR A 563 -16.46 1.02 7.20
CA THR A 563 -15.71 2.13 6.60
C THR A 563 -14.90 1.61 5.43
N HIS A 564 -14.91 2.35 4.32
CA HIS A 564 -14.21 1.97 3.10
C HIS A 564 -13.21 3.08 2.73
N PRO A 565 -11.88 2.85 2.87
CA PRO A 565 -10.87 3.73 2.29
C PRO A 565 -10.84 3.49 0.78
N ILE A 566 -11.39 4.40 -0.03
CA ILE A 566 -11.46 4.20 -1.48
C ILE A 566 -10.24 4.81 -2.15
N HIS A 567 -9.44 3.98 -2.83
CA HIS A 567 -8.28 4.38 -3.61
C HIS A 567 -8.61 4.40 -5.10
N VAL A 568 -8.22 5.47 -5.79
CA VAL A 568 -8.29 5.60 -7.25
C VAL A 568 -6.85 5.65 -7.77
N HIS A 569 -6.48 4.73 -8.66
CA HIS A 569 -5.15 4.74 -9.27
C HIS A 569 -4.96 5.96 -10.20
N HIS A 570 -3.72 6.21 -10.62
CA HIS A 570 -3.28 7.17 -11.65
C HIS A 570 -3.43 8.68 -11.34
N GLU A 571 -4.58 9.15 -10.87
CA GLU A 571 -4.83 10.57 -10.58
C GLU A 571 -5.26 10.79 -9.13
N GLU A 572 -4.73 11.84 -8.53
CA GLU A 572 -5.24 12.34 -7.27
C GLU A 572 -6.48 13.20 -7.48
N HIS A 573 -7.27 13.32 -6.43
CA HIS A 573 -8.50 14.09 -6.45
C HIS A 573 -8.51 15.25 -5.47
N ARG A 574 -9.30 16.26 -5.82
CA ARG A 574 -9.76 17.30 -4.89
C ARG A 574 -11.10 16.87 -4.33
N VAL A 575 -11.24 16.80 -3.02
CA VAL A 575 -12.55 16.60 -2.40
C VAL A 575 -13.32 17.92 -2.47
N LEU A 576 -14.45 17.93 -3.15
CA LEU A 576 -15.30 19.11 -3.33
C LEU A 576 -16.26 19.27 -2.16
N SER A 577 -16.91 18.16 -1.79
CA SER A 577 -17.88 18.12 -0.69
C SER A 577 -17.86 16.77 0.02
N TYR A 578 -18.23 16.77 1.30
CA TYR A 578 -18.48 15.59 2.11
C TYR A 578 -19.87 15.72 2.74
N ASN A 579 -20.76 14.79 2.44
CA ASN A 579 -22.19 14.87 2.80
C ASN A 579 -22.84 16.21 2.39
N GLY A 580 -22.49 16.71 1.19
CA GLY A 580 -23.02 17.95 0.64
C GLY A 580 -22.47 19.23 1.27
N LYS A 581 -21.47 19.13 2.16
CA LYS A 581 -20.80 20.28 2.79
C LYS A 581 -19.39 20.44 2.23
N PRO A 582 -18.91 21.68 2.01
CA PRO A 582 -17.51 21.91 1.66
C PRO A 582 -16.57 21.29 2.69
N VAL A 583 -15.46 20.74 2.21
CA VAL A 583 -14.43 20.18 3.08
C VAL A 583 -13.43 21.24 3.54
N GLY A 584 -12.81 21.00 4.69
CA GLY A 584 -11.75 21.82 5.24
C GLY A 584 -10.76 20.96 6.03
N GLY A 585 -9.81 21.61 6.71
CA GLY A 585 -8.81 20.91 7.53
C GLY A 585 -7.99 19.92 6.70
N LEU A 586 -7.79 18.71 7.22
CA LEU A 586 -6.99 17.66 6.57
C LEU A 586 -7.60 17.15 5.26
N TYR A 587 -8.89 17.36 5.01
CA TYR A 587 -9.54 17.03 3.74
C TYR A 587 -9.41 18.14 2.68
N ALA A 588 -8.81 19.28 3.02
CA ALA A 588 -8.61 20.38 2.07
C ALA A 588 -7.47 20.12 1.06
N GLY A 589 -6.58 19.16 1.35
CA GLY A 589 -5.50 18.74 0.47
C GLY A 589 -5.97 17.97 -0.77
N ARG A 590 -5.01 17.62 -1.64
CA ARG A 590 -5.20 16.53 -2.62
C ARG A 590 -5.11 15.19 -1.90
N LYS A 591 -5.90 14.22 -2.36
CA LYS A 591 -5.98 12.87 -1.81
C LYS A 591 -6.04 11.86 -2.93
N ASP A 592 -5.55 10.65 -2.68
CA ASP A 592 -5.78 9.48 -3.53
C ASP A 592 -6.60 8.41 -2.82
N VAL A 593 -6.68 8.47 -1.48
CA VAL A 593 -7.56 7.64 -0.65
C VAL A 593 -8.63 8.51 -0.02
N ILE A 594 -9.91 8.18 -0.20
CA ILE A 594 -11.02 8.84 0.49
C ILE A 594 -11.72 7.87 1.45
N SER A 595 -11.70 8.18 2.74
CA SER A 595 -12.43 7.41 3.75
C SER A 595 -13.87 7.92 3.91
N LEU A 596 -14.83 7.00 3.81
CA LEU A 596 -16.24 7.31 4.05
C LEU A 596 -16.77 6.64 5.32
N GLU A 597 -17.33 7.45 6.21
CA GLU A 597 -18.12 6.96 7.34
C GLU A 597 -19.39 6.24 6.84
N LYS A 598 -20.06 5.53 7.76
CA LYS A 598 -21.32 4.84 7.46
C LYS A 598 -22.34 5.82 6.88
N ASN A 599 -22.91 5.48 5.72
CA ASN A 599 -23.89 6.27 4.99
C ASN A 599 -23.38 7.65 4.50
N ALA A 600 -22.07 7.87 4.51
CA ALA A 600 -21.48 9.09 4.00
C ALA A 600 -21.24 9.00 2.48
N TYR A 601 -21.16 10.15 1.84
CA TYR A 601 -20.67 10.28 0.47
C TYR A 601 -19.73 11.48 0.34
N ALA A 602 -18.81 11.40 -0.62
CA ALA A 602 -17.94 12.50 -1.01
C ALA A 602 -18.03 12.75 -2.51
N GLU A 603 -18.05 14.02 -2.90
CA GLU A 603 -17.89 14.42 -4.28
C GLU A 603 -16.43 14.79 -4.50
N ILE A 604 -15.78 14.14 -5.46
CA ILE A 604 -14.37 14.34 -5.79
C ILE A 604 -14.22 14.81 -7.24
N TYR A 605 -13.22 15.64 -7.48
CA TYR A 605 -12.85 16.13 -8.80
C TYR A 605 -11.53 15.47 -9.23
N LEU A 606 -11.55 14.86 -10.41
CA LEU A 606 -10.43 14.15 -11.03
C LEU A 606 -10.18 14.72 -12.42
N ARG A 607 -8.92 14.74 -12.85
CA ARG A 607 -8.53 15.30 -14.14
C ARG A 607 -7.53 14.41 -14.87
N PHE A 608 -8.00 13.66 -15.86
CA PHE A 608 -7.24 12.62 -16.54
C PHE A 608 -6.56 13.17 -17.79
N ARG A 609 -5.24 13.27 -17.81
CA ARG A 609 -4.51 14.02 -18.86
C ARG A 609 -3.44 13.24 -19.61
N ASP A 610 -2.81 12.28 -18.95
CA ASP A 610 -1.65 11.57 -19.47
C ASP A 610 -1.83 10.05 -19.33
N PHE A 611 -0.97 9.28 -19.98
CA PHE A 611 -0.86 7.82 -19.82
C PHE A 611 -2.18 7.03 -19.97
N LYS A 612 -2.69 6.97 -21.20
CA LYS A 612 -3.81 6.08 -21.54
C LYS A 612 -3.52 4.64 -21.12
N GLY A 613 -4.55 3.94 -20.65
CA GLY A 613 -4.37 2.59 -20.14
C GLY A 613 -5.54 2.08 -19.31
N LEU A 614 -5.37 0.89 -18.76
CA LEU A 614 -6.34 0.25 -17.88
C LEU A 614 -5.86 0.37 -16.43
N TYR A 615 -6.71 0.93 -15.59
CA TYR A 615 -6.45 1.22 -14.19
C TYR A 615 -7.58 0.67 -13.32
N VAL A 616 -7.39 0.72 -12.00
CA VAL A 616 -8.40 0.26 -11.03
C VAL A 616 -8.82 1.35 -10.05
N MET A 617 -9.95 1.12 -9.42
CA MET A 617 -10.40 1.82 -8.22
C MET A 617 -10.95 0.77 -7.26
N HIS A 618 -10.59 0.83 -5.99
CA HIS A 618 -10.99 -0.19 -5.02
C HIS A 618 -11.04 0.33 -3.59
N CYS A 619 -11.65 -0.46 -2.70
CA CYS A 619 -11.48 -0.29 -1.27
C CYS A 619 -10.10 -0.81 -0.86
N HIS A 620 -9.35 -0.02 -0.08
CA HIS A 620 -8.02 -0.37 0.42
C HIS A 620 -8.04 -0.98 1.83
N ASN A 621 -9.22 -1.35 2.31
CA ASN A 621 -9.29 -2.47 3.24
C ASN A 621 -9.00 -3.71 2.39
N THR A 622 -7.77 -4.21 2.44
CA THR A 622 -7.25 -5.18 1.47
C THR A 622 -8.03 -6.50 1.49
N VAL A 623 -8.70 -6.82 2.59
CA VAL A 623 -9.61 -7.97 2.64
C VAL A 623 -10.91 -7.71 1.87
N HIS A 624 -11.43 -6.48 1.92
CA HIS A 624 -12.59 -6.09 1.10
C HIS A 624 -12.20 -6.08 -0.38
N GLU A 625 -11.00 -5.57 -0.69
CA GLU A 625 -10.39 -5.59 -2.02
C GLU A 625 -10.39 -7.00 -2.63
N ASP A 626 -9.87 -7.98 -1.88
CA ASP A 626 -9.74 -9.37 -2.32
C ASP A 626 -11.10 -10.10 -2.49
N HIS A 627 -12.22 -9.56 -1.95
CA HIS A 627 -13.49 -10.31 -1.87
C HIS A 627 -14.79 -9.55 -2.25
N ALA A 628 -14.90 -8.70 -3.26
CA ALA A 628 -13.97 -8.31 -4.33
C ALA A 628 -14.30 -6.85 -4.69
N MET A 629 -13.97 -5.92 -3.80
CA MET A 629 -14.43 -4.53 -3.81
C MET A 629 -13.59 -3.62 -4.71
N MET A 630 -13.58 -3.94 -6.00
CA MET A 630 -12.77 -3.28 -7.01
C MET A 630 -13.55 -3.07 -8.31
N VAL A 631 -13.12 -2.13 -9.14
CA VAL A 631 -13.58 -1.95 -10.53
C VAL A 631 -12.41 -1.64 -11.45
N LEU A 632 -12.54 -2.02 -12.73
CA LEU A 632 -11.66 -1.56 -13.81
C LEU A 632 -12.21 -0.31 -14.47
N TRP A 633 -11.33 0.63 -14.81
CA TRP A 633 -11.65 1.75 -15.67
C TRP A 633 -10.54 1.98 -16.69
N LYS A 634 -10.88 2.55 -17.85
CA LYS A 634 -9.97 2.72 -18.97
C LYS A 634 -9.88 4.18 -19.38
N LEU A 635 -8.66 4.70 -19.49
CA LEU A 635 -8.36 5.99 -20.09
C LEU A 635 -8.08 5.81 -21.59
N VAL A 636 -8.80 6.53 -22.45
CA VAL A 636 -8.76 6.39 -23.92
C VAL A 636 -8.44 7.67 -24.67
#